data_AF-A0A6G7SYD3-F1
#
_entry.id   AF-A0A6G7SYD3-F1
#
_cell.length_a   1.000
_cell.length_b   1.000
_cell.length_c   1.000
_cell.angle_alpha   90.00
_cell.angle_beta   90.00
_cell.angle_gamma   90.00
#
_symmetry.space_group_name_H-M   'P 1'
#
loop_
_entity.id
_entity.type
_entity.pdbx_description
1 polymer ?
#
loop_
_entity_poly.entity_id
_entity_poly.type
_entity_poly.pdbx_seq_one_letter_code
_entity_poly.pdbx_strand_id
1 'polypeptide(L)'
;MIETPRRSGNAPATLTLWRPTGPEELALVEASGWRAWPPRLPDQPIFYPVLNEDYAIRIARDWNVPASGVGHVTRFEIEADFAERYPVRQAGGKTILELWVPAEELAEFNRHIVGRIELVRSFRPPQGE
;
A
#
# COMPACT_ATOMS: atom_id res chain seq x y z
N MET A 1 -18.88 -21.25 -41.28
CA MET A 1 -19.06 -20.76 -39.90
C MET A 1 -17.71 -20.91 -39.23
N ILE A 2 -16.97 -19.82 -39.10
CA ILE A 2 -15.66 -19.78 -38.43
C ILE A 2 -15.91 -19.01 -37.15
N GLU A 3 -15.86 -19.71 -36.02
CA GLU A 3 -16.01 -19.13 -34.70
C GLU A 3 -14.78 -18.27 -34.39
N THR A 4 -15.01 -16.97 -34.24
CA THR A 4 -14.01 -16.02 -33.75
C THR A 4 -13.70 -16.37 -32.29
N PRO A 5 -12.43 -16.55 -31.87
CA PRO A 5 -12.15 -16.68 -30.45
C PRO A 5 -12.53 -15.37 -29.75
N ARG A 6 -13.48 -15.43 -28.81
CA ARG A 6 -13.73 -14.34 -27.89
C ARG A 6 -12.42 -14.10 -27.12
N ARG A 7 -11.81 -12.94 -27.32
CA ARG A 7 -10.78 -12.46 -26.37
C ARG A 7 -11.46 -12.45 -25.00
N SER A 8 -10.96 -13.28 -24.10
CA SER A 8 -11.33 -13.21 -22.68
C SER A 8 -11.03 -11.79 -22.21
N GLY A 9 -11.99 -11.20 -21.48
CA GLY A 9 -11.97 -9.80 -21.08
C GLY A 9 -10.62 -9.39 -20.49
N ASN A 10 -10.06 -8.32 -21.01
CA ASN A 10 -8.83 -7.71 -20.52
C ASN A 10 -9.10 -7.25 -19.08
N ALA A 11 -8.57 -7.96 -18.07
CA ALA A 11 -8.55 -7.41 -16.72
C ALA A 11 -7.85 -6.03 -16.78
N PRO A 12 -8.37 -5.01 -16.07
CA PRO A 12 -7.70 -3.71 -16.04
C PRO A 12 -6.26 -3.90 -15.56
N ALA A 13 -5.32 -3.17 -16.16
CA ALA A 13 -3.93 -3.20 -15.70
C ALA A 13 -3.87 -2.67 -14.26
N THR A 14 -3.15 -3.37 -13.39
CA THR A 14 -2.99 -2.99 -11.98
C THR A 14 -1.55 -2.59 -11.69
N LEU A 15 -1.39 -1.67 -10.73
CA LEU A 15 -0.12 -1.34 -10.10
C LEU A 15 -0.08 -1.96 -8.70
N THR A 16 0.96 -2.73 -8.43
CA THR A 16 1.20 -3.26 -7.08
C THR A 16 1.89 -2.20 -6.22
N LEU A 17 1.33 -1.97 -5.05
CA LEU A 17 1.85 -1.03 -4.06
C LEU A 17 2.03 -1.75 -2.72
N TRP A 18 2.97 -1.25 -1.92
CA TRP A 18 3.20 -1.72 -0.57
C TRP A 18 3.04 -0.58 0.42
N ARG A 19 2.63 -0.91 1.63
CA ARG A 19 2.61 0.06 2.72
C ARG A 19 3.15 -0.58 4.00
N PRO A 20 4.25 -0.04 4.56
CA PRO A 20 4.63 -0.38 5.91
C PRO A 20 3.68 0.31 6.88
N THR A 21 3.20 -0.43 7.88
CA THR A 21 2.21 0.08 8.83
C THR A 21 2.50 -0.41 10.25
N GLY A 22 1.96 0.31 11.23
CA GLY A 22 1.95 -0.08 12.63
C GLY A 22 0.70 -0.91 12.98
N PRO A 23 0.59 -1.38 14.24
CA PRO A 23 -0.52 -2.24 14.63
C PRO A 23 -1.88 -1.53 14.62
N GLU A 24 -1.93 -0.25 14.98
CA GLU A 24 -3.18 0.53 15.05
C GLU A 24 -3.77 0.79 13.66
N GLU A 25 -2.95 1.23 12.70
CA GLU A 25 -3.40 1.46 11.32
C GLU A 25 -3.78 0.12 10.64
N LEU A 26 -3.06 -0.98 10.90
CA LEU A 26 -3.44 -2.30 10.40
C LEU A 26 -4.80 -2.76 10.95
N ALA A 27 -5.07 -2.54 12.24
CA ALA A 27 -6.36 -2.90 12.83
C ALA A 27 -7.53 -2.14 12.17
N LEU A 28 -7.32 -0.90 11.76
CA LEU A 28 -8.33 -0.12 11.01
C LEU A 28 -8.54 -0.67 9.59
N VAL A 29 -7.49 -1.16 8.94
CA VAL A 29 -7.60 -1.86 7.65
C VAL A 29 -8.37 -3.17 7.81
N GLU A 30 -8.10 -3.93 8.87
CA GLU A 30 -8.85 -5.15 9.16
C GLU A 30 -10.33 -4.86 9.43
N ALA A 31 -10.62 -3.82 10.22
CA ALA A 31 -12.00 -3.37 10.50
C ALA A 31 -12.75 -2.89 9.24
N SER A 32 -12.03 -2.41 8.22
CA SER A 32 -12.61 -2.07 6.91
C SER A 32 -12.88 -3.30 6.02
N GLY A 33 -12.60 -4.51 6.51
CA GLY A 33 -12.69 -5.75 5.75
C GLY A 33 -11.54 -5.92 4.75
N TRP A 34 -10.39 -5.30 5.01
CA TRP A 34 -9.21 -5.30 4.16
C TRP A 34 -9.43 -4.63 2.79
N ARG A 35 -10.26 -3.58 2.74
CA ARG A 35 -10.61 -2.90 1.48
C ARG A 35 -10.27 -1.42 1.44
N ALA A 36 -9.90 -0.83 2.57
CA ALA A 36 -9.62 0.59 2.64
C ALA A 36 -8.57 0.92 3.70
N TRP A 37 -7.75 1.91 3.37
CA TRP A 37 -6.89 2.63 4.31
C TRP A 37 -7.71 3.64 5.11
N PRO A 38 -7.44 3.82 6.43
CA PRO A 38 -8.15 4.81 7.22
C PRO A 38 -7.82 6.24 6.78
N PRO A 39 -8.72 7.21 7.00
CA PRO A 39 -8.44 8.62 6.75
C PRO A 39 -7.18 9.09 7.48
N ARG A 40 -6.41 9.98 6.85
CA ARG A 40 -5.25 10.60 7.48
C ARG A 40 -5.69 11.60 8.55
N LEU A 41 -4.84 11.82 9.55
CA LEU A 41 -5.04 12.90 10.51
C LEU A 41 -4.82 14.27 9.84
N PRO A 42 -5.39 15.37 10.37
CA PRO A 42 -5.23 16.71 9.79
C PRO A 42 -3.76 17.13 9.57
N ASP A 43 -2.86 16.71 10.45
CA ASP A 43 -1.42 17.00 10.35
C ASP A 43 -0.65 16.08 9.39
N GLN A 44 -1.35 15.17 8.71
CA GLN A 44 -0.80 14.18 7.80
C GLN A 44 -1.33 14.44 6.38
N PRO A 45 -0.77 15.42 5.64
CA PRO A 45 -1.35 15.92 4.40
C PRO A 45 -1.30 14.93 3.24
N ILE A 46 -0.49 13.86 3.35
CA ILE A 46 -0.31 12.86 2.32
C ILE A 46 -0.42 11.43 2.86
N PHE A 47 -0.94 10.55 1.99
CA PHE A 47 -0.82 9.11 2.07
C PHE A 47 0.21 8.66 1.04
N TYR A 48 1.18 7.84 1.47
CA TYR A 48 2.33 7.47 0.66
C TYR A 48 2.61 5.97 0.72
N PRO A 49 2.03 5.17 -0.18
CA PRO A 49 2.48 3.81 -0.39
C PRO A 49 3.77 3.82 -1.24
N VAL A 50 4.57 2.77 -1.09
CA VAL A 50 5.83 2.58 -1.81
C VAL A 50 5.64 1.61 -2.98
N LEU A 51 6.47 1.76 -3.99
CA LEU A 51 6.46 0.90 -5.19
C LEU A 51 7.40 -0.31 -5.06
N ASN A 52 8.00 -0.55 -3.89
CA ASN A 52 9.01 -1.59 -3.69
C ASN A 52 8.83 -2.30 -2.34
N GLU A 53 8.73 -3.63 -2.38
CA GLU A 53 8.57 -4.47 -1.19
C GLU A 53 9.77 -4.41 -0.24
N ASP A 54 11.00 -4.52 -0.77
CA ASP A 54 12.22 -4.47 0.05
C ASP A 54 12.32 -3.16 0.83
N TYR A 55 11.88 -2.05 0.23
CA TYR A 55 11.84 -0.78 0.91
C TYR A 55 10.74 -0.74 2.00
N ALA A 56 9.55 -1.27 1.73
CA ALA A 56 8.51 -1.42 2.77
C ALA A 56 9.01 -2.28 3.95
N ILE A 57 9.72 -3.38 3.65
CA ILE A 57 10.34 -4.25 4.65
C ILE A 57 11.35 -3.47 5.50
N ARG A 58 12.22 -2.67 4.88
CA ARG A 58 13.19 -1.85 5.60
C ARG A 58 12.51 -0.87 6.54
N ILE A 59 11.48 -0.15 6.09
CA ILE A 59 10.72 0.75 6.96
C ILE A 59 10.07 -0.01 8.12
N ALA A 60 9.38 -1.11 7.83
CA ALA A 60 8.68 -1.88 8.85
C ALA A 60 9.64 -2.43 9.91
N ARG A 61 10.78 -2.99 9.50
CA ARG A 61 11.77 -3.61 10.40
C ARG A 61 12.63 -2.58 11.12
N ASP A 62 13.16 -1.59 10.41
CA ASP A 62 14.20 -0.71 10.93
C ASP A 62 13.61 0.52 11.63
N TRP A 63 12.38 0.93 11.28
CA TRP A 63 11.74 2.14 11.83
C TRP A 63 10.47 1.84 12.64
N ASN A 64 9.52 1.05 12.10
CA ASN A 64 8.26 0.79 12.82
C ASN A 64 8.45 -0.11 14.05
N VAL A 65 9.28 -1.16 13.96
CA VAL A 65 9.56 -2.03 15.11
C VAL A 65 10.15 -1.24 16.30
N PRO A 66 11.20 -0.42 16.14
CA PRO A 66 11.70 0.40 17.25
C PRO A 66 10.68 1.43 17.77
N ALA A 67 9.83 1.99 16.91
CA ALA A 67 8.87 3.02 17.30
C ALA A 67 7.59 2.49 17.97
N SER A 68 7.10 1.32 17.53
CA SER A 68 5.77 0.78 17.90
C SER A 68 5.82 -0.64 18.46
N GLY A 69 7.00 -1.26 18.55
CA GLY A 69 7.18 -2.64 19.01
C GLY A 69 6.78 -3.71 17.98
N VAL A 70 6.16 -3.34 16.87
CA VAL A 70 5.82 -4.21 15.75
C VAL A 70 5.72 -3.39 14.46
N GLY A 71 6.15 -3.99 13.36
CA GLY A 71 6.02 -3.39 12.03
C GLY A 71 5.41 -4.40 11.06
N HIS A 72 4.48 -3.95 10.23
CA HIS A 72 3.82 -4.78 9.23
C HIS A 72 4.12 -4.27 7.83
N VAL A 73 4.15 -5.18 6.87
CA VAL A 73 4.19 -4.87 5.44
C VAL A 73 2.91 -5.39 4.82
N THR A 74 2.15 -4.50 4.21
CA THR A 74 0.99 -4.88 3.40
C THR A 74 1.26 -4.69 1.91
N ARG A 75 0.54 -5.43 1.08
CA ARG A 75 0.49 -5.30 -0.38
C ARG A 75 -0.95 -5.07 -0.82
N PHE A 76 -1.14 -4.27 -1.85
CA PHE A 76 -2.44 -4.11 -2.51
C PHE A 76 -2.25 -3.72 -3.96
N GLU A 77 -3.30 -3.94 -4.76
CA GLU A 77 -3.36 -3.55 -6.16
C GLU A 77 -4.28 -2.36 -6.32
N ILE A 78 -3.93 -1.47 -7.25
CA ILE A 78 -4.77 -0.34 -7.66
C ILE A 78 -4.84 -0.29 -9.18
N GLU A 79 -5.92 0.22 -9.75
CA GLU A 79 -6.02 0.48 -11.18
C GLU A 79 -4.85 1.37 -11.65
N ALA A 80 -4.06 0.89 -12.61
CA ALA A 80 -2.82 1.55 -13.02
C ALA A 80 -3.08 2.95 -13.59
N ASP A 81 -4.06 3.07 -14.49
CA ASP A 81 -4.45 4.35 -15.12
C ASP A 81 -4.90 5.40 -14.10
N PHE A 82 -5.51 4.97 -12.99
CA PHE A 82 -5.89 5.87 -11.90
C PHE A 82 -4.65 6.31 -11.10
N ALA A 83 -3.74 5.38 -10.80
CA ALA A 83 -2.55 5.65 -10.02
C ALA A 83 -1.57 6.64 -10.70
N GLU A 84 -1.55 6.70 -12.04
CA GLU A 84 -0.73 7.63 -12.82
C GLU A 84 -1.00 9.12 -12.52
N ARG A 85 -2.15 9.43 -11.91
CA ARG A 85 -2.48 10.80 -11.47
C ARG A 85 -1.60 11.31 -10.35
N TYR A 86 -1.02 10.41 -9.56
CA TYR A 86 -0.23 10.76 -8.39
C TYR A 86 1.26 10.77 -8.74
N PRO A 87 2.00 11.80 -8.31
CA PRO A 87 3.42 11.88 -8.61
C PRO A 87 4.19 10.79 -7.88
N VAL A 88 5.04 10.06 -8.62
CA VAL A 88 6.06 9.21 -8.04
C VAL A 88 7.23 10.08 -7.59
N ARG A 89 7.55 10.05 -6.29
CA ARG A 89 8.66 10.80 -5.70
C ARG A 89 9.78 9.86 -5.28
N GLN A 90 11.01 10.32 -5.49
CA GLN A 90 12.21 9.68 -4.96
C GLN A 90 12.55 10.28 -3.60
N ALA A 91 12.34 9.54 -2.50
CA ALA A 91 12.60 10.03 -1.15
C ALA A 91 13.84 9.37 -0.53
N GLY A 92 14.97 10.06 -0.40
CA GLY A 92 16.12 9.53 0.38
C GLY A 92 16.98 8.45 -0.30
N GLY A 93 17.03 8.40 -1.63
CA GLY A 93 17.90 7.51 -2.42
C GLY A 93 17.24 7.08 -3.73
N LYS A 94 18.02 6.58 -4.71
CA LYS A 94 17.51 6.23 -6.06
C LYS A 94 16.45 5.13 -6.08
N THR A 95 16.38 4.30 -5.03
CA THR A 95 15.50 3.12 -4.96
C THR A 95 14.23 3.34 -4.14
N ILE A 96 14.07 4.52 -3.55
CA ILE A 96 12.92 4.82 -2.70
C ILE A 96 11.90 5.53 -3.56
N LEU A 97 10.94 4.77 -4.08
CA LEU A 97 9.85 5.30 -4.89
C LEU A 97 8.55 5.25 -4.08
N GLU A 98 7.94 6.41 -3.93
CA GLU A 98 6.68 6.63 -3.21
C GLU A 98 5.66 7.23 -4.15
N LEU A 99 4.41 6.79 -4.04
CA LEU A 99 3.28 7.49 -4.65
C LEU A 99 2.76 8.52 -3.64
N TRP A 100 2.66 9.80 -3.99
CA TRP A 100 2.11 10.80 -3.06
C TRP A 100 0.65 11.09 -3.37
N VAL A 101 -0.24 10.60 -2.52
CA VAL A 101 -1.70 10.78 -2.61
C VAL A 101 -2.13 11.84 -1.60
N PRO A 102 -2.82 12.91 -1.99
CA PRO A 102 -3.37 13.87 -1.04
C PRO A 102 -4.34 13.20 -0.05
N ALA A 103 -4.30 13.63 1.22
CA ALA A 103 -5.14 13.05 2.27
C ALA A 103 -6.64 13.12 1.93
N GLU A 104 -7.07 14.23 1.31
CA GLU A 104 -8.44 14.45 0.85
C GLU A 104 -8.88 13.49 -0.26
N GLU A 105 -7.95 12.95 -1.04
CA GLU A 105 -8.22 12.00 -2.12
C GLU A 105 -8.19 10.54 -1.67
N LEU A 106 -7.76 10.25 -0.43
CA LEU A 106 -7.59 8.86 0.04
C LEU A 106 -8.91 8.06 0.00
N ALA A 107 -10.05 8.73 0.21
CA ALA A 107 -11.35 8.09 0.08
C ALA A 107 -11.64 7.64 -1.36
N GLU A 108 -11.25 8.42 -2.35
CA GLU A 108 -11.37 8.05 -3.76
C GLU A 108 -10.33 6.99 -4.13
N PHE A 109 -9.09 7.15 -3.67
CA PHE A 109 -8.03 6.17 -3.85
C PHE A 109 -8.44 4.76 -3.39
N ASN A 110 -9.09 4.65 -2.22
CA ASN A 110 -9.59 3.38 -1.70
C ASN A 110 -10.63 2.72 -2.61
N ARG A 111 -11.41 3.48 -3.39
CA ARG A 111 -12.41 2.92 -4.33
C ARG A 111 -11.77 2.23 -5.53
N HIS A 112 -10.55 2.64 -5.89
CA HIS A 112 -9.78 2.08 -7.00
C HIS A 112 -8.88 0.92 -6.56
N ILE A 113 -8.84 0.56 -5.27
CA ILE A 113 -8.16 -0.66 -4.82
C ILE A 113 -8.85 -1.88 -5.42
N VAL A 114 -8.06 -2.69 -6.11
CA VAL A 114 -8.51 -3.93 -6.73
C VAL A 114 -8.31 -5.07 -5.73
N GLY A 115 -9.39 -5.77 -5.41
CA GLY A 115 -9.35 -6.89 -4.47
C GLY A 115 -9.25 -6.45 -3.01
N ARG A 116 -8.22 -6.92 -2.30
CA ARG A 116 -8.00 -6.69 -0.87
C ARG A 116 -6.57 -6.22 -0.61
N ILE A 117 -6.41 -5.49 0.49
CA ILE A 117 -5.12 -5.26 1.11
C ILE A 117 -4.71 -6.56 1.80
N GLU A 118 -3.47 -6.99 1.60
CA GLU A 118 -2.94 -8.24 2.11
C GLU A 118 -1.80 -7.96 3.08
N LEU A 119 -1.82 -8.60 4.26
CA LEU A 119 -0.65 -8.62 5.13
C LEU A 119 0.39 -9.60 4.55
N VAL A 120 1.55 -9.08 4.15
CA VAL A 120 2.64 -9.86 3.55
C VAL A 120 3.61 -10.36 4.62
N ARG A 121 3.98 -9.49 5.56
CA ARG A 121 4.99 -9.80 6.57
C ARG A 121 4.78 -8.97 7.84
N SER A 122 5.17 -9.55 8.97
CA SER A 122 5.23 -8.84 10.25
C SER A 122 6.62 -8.99 10.86
N PHE A 123 7.09 -7.93 11.51
CA PHE A 123 8.37 -7.86 12.21
C PHE A 123 8.11 -7.51 13.67
N ARG A 124 8.88 -8.12 14.56
CA ARG A 124 8.85 -7.88 16.00
C ARG A 124 10.30 -7.71 16.48
N PRO A 125 10.55 -7.03 17.60
CA PRO A 125 11.87 -7.03 18.19
C PRO A 125 12.28 -8.48 18.49
N PRO A 126 13.59 -8.81 18.43
CA PRO A 126 14.06 -10.11 18.86
C PRO A 126 13.60 -10.32 20.31
N GLN A 127 12.91 -11.44 20.58
CA GLN A 127 12.64 -11.84 21.96
C GLN A 127 14.00 -12.21 22.56
N GLY A 128 14.43 -11.46 23.58
CA GLY A 128 15.67 -11.76 24.28
C GLY A 128 15.61 -13.18 24.84
N GLU A 129 16.65 -13.96 24.56
CA GLU A 129 17.01 -15.15 25.35
C GLU A 129 17.50 -14.73 26.74
#